data_AF-A0A179U931-F1
#
_entry.id   AF-A0A179U931-F1
#
_cell.length_a   1.000
_cell.length_b   1.000
_cell.length_c   1.000
_cell.angle_alpha   90.00
_cell.angle_beta   90.00
_cell.angle_gamma   90.00
#
_symmetry.space_group_name_H-M   'P 1'
#
loop_
_entity.id
_entity.type
_entity.pdbx_description
1 polymer ?
#
loop_
_entity_poly.entity_id
_entity_poly.type
_entity_poly.pdbx_seq_one_letter_code
_entity_poly.pdbx_strand_id
1 'polypeptide(L)'
;MLSVPGSLTATAFRSMVDVEEGWGSSPMSGPSPIPVKLPLVYFYGLPSPLDAEGQVYKPIVSRLALAVAGRLAEDRDAGEAGIVIDTPGVLSQGGKGEDVIHHIVTEFSITTILVLGSERLYSSMVKHYDNKPISTSTSTTSAAAGTATPSTLDRISVVKVTKSGGSVDRDASFMKCVRDSQIRSYFFGNPIPSTASSALSLSATSSGTTITLSPHAQQLDFDALSIYTITATLEDDDDYDPSTFGMNDSFLPGGINDRDDDENLQTQQQQQQQQQQHQYQEITDHTTTTSPFLSSPTTATTTTTSTTATSPFTHPSSIPLKKLPPSTTSPVPLALENTLLAVTHAAPNAPLHEIRDASVMGFVYVAGVDEKKAKIRVLAPVGGRVPSRAMIWGKRWPGELVGLVG
;
A
#
# COMPACT_ATOMS: atom_id res chain seq x y z
N MET A 1 1.46 -17.46 -3.72
CA MET A 1 1.73 -16.13 -4.32
C MET A 1 3.22 -16.01 -4.56
N LEU A 2 3.64 -15.23 -5.55
CA LEU A 2 5.00 -15.28 -6.13
C LEU A 2 6.07 -14.44 -5.39
N SER A 3 5.71 -13.78 -4.28
CA SER A 3 6.61 -13.00 -3.41
C SER A 3 6.22 -13.17 -1.95
N VAL A 4 6.88 -12.50 -1.00
CA VAL A 4 6.52 -12.47 0.42
C VAL A 4 5.37 -11.46 0.70
N PRO A 5 4.68 -11.55 1.85
CA PRO A 5 3.66 -10.59 2.26
C PRO A 5 4.16 -9.14 2.31
N GLY A 6 3.26 -8.18 2.07
CA GLY A 6 3.63 -6.76 1.98
C GLY A 6 4.28 -6.37 0.66
N SER A 7 4.21 -7.23 -0.35
CA SER A 7 4.66 -6.94 -1.71
C SER A 7 3.47 -6.57 -2.61
N LEU A 8 3.68 -5.61 -3.51
CA LEU A 8 2.86 -5.44 -4.72
C LEU A 8 3.60 -6.11 -5.87
N THR A 9 2.89 -6.94 -6.64
CA THR A 9 3.52 -7.74 -7.70
C THR A 9 2.77 -7.66 -9.02
N ALA A 10 3.51 -7.61 -10.13
CA ALA A 10 2.98 -7.88 -11.47
C ALA A 10 3.67 -9.10 -12.08
N THR A 11 2.93 -9.96 -12.77
CA THR A 11 3.48 -11.18 -13.38
C THR A 11 2.72 -11.50 -14.66
N ALA A 12 3.47 -11.77 -15.73
CA ALA A 12 2.91 -12.31 -16.96
C ALA A 12 2.71 -13.84 -16.84
N PHE A 13 1.49 -14.30 -17.08
CA PHE A 13 1.15 -15.73 -17.09
C PHE A 13 1.13 -16.24 -18.53
N ARG A 14 2.21 -16.91 -18.94
CA ARG A 14 2.33 -17.52 -20.28
C ARG A 14 2.08 -19.03 -20.30
N SER A 15 2.02 -19.65 -19.14
CA SER A 15 1.76 -21.08 -18.96
C SER A 15 0.47 -21.28 -18.17
N MET A 16 -0.07 -22.50 -18.22
CA MET A 16 -1.18 -22.88 -17.36
C MET A 16 -0.79 -22.71 -15.88
N VAL A 17 -1.80 -22.34 -15.09
CA VAL A 17 -1.74 -22.31 -13.62
C VAL A 17 -1.91 -23.75 -13.16
N ASP A 18 -1.01 -24.20 -12.31
CA ASP A 18 -1.06 -25.55 -11.75
C ASP A 18 -2.03 -25.56 -10.57
N VAL A 19 -2.81 -26.63 -10.42
CA VAL A 19 -3.83 -26.71 -9.36
C VAL A 19 -3.16 -26.92 -7.99
N GLU A 20 -1.99 -27.56 -7.93
CA GLU A 20 -1.28 -27.90 -6.71
C GLU A 20 -0.29 -26.79 -6.32
N GLU A 21 0.48 -26.25 -7.27
CA GLU A 21 1.39 -25.11 -7.04
C GLU A 21 0.65 -23.75 -7.08
N GLY A 22 -0.64 -23.75 -7.42
CA GLY A 22 -1.46 -22.56 -7.59
C GLY A 22 -0.84 -21.61 -8.61
N TRP A 23 -0.60 -20.36 -8.19
CA TRP A 23 0.02 -19.34 -9.03
C TRP A 23 1.42 -19.72 -9.53
N GLY A 24 2.05 -20.80 -9.05
CA GLY A 24 3.35 -21.34 -9.46
C GLY A 24 4.52 -20.73 -8.68
N SER A 25 5.72 -20.95 -9.21
CA SER A 25 6.99 -20.70 -8.51
C SER A 25 7.82 -19.57 -9.14
N SER A 26 8.56 -18.83 -8.30
CA SER A 26 9.60 -17.90 -8.74
C SER A 26 10.84 -18.66 -9.25
N PRO A 27 11.79 -18.00 -9.95
CA PRO A 27 12.98 -18.68 -10.46
C PRO A 27 13.81 -19.28 -9.34
N MET A 28 14.31 -20.50 -9.57
CA MET A 28 15.19 -21.23 -8.66
C MET A 28 16.39 -21.77 -9.44
N SER A 29 17.48 -22.09 -8.74
CA SER A 29 18.72 -22.60 -9.34
C SER A 29 18.66 -24.08 -9.76
N GLY A 30 17.52 -24.75 -9.55
CA GLY A 30 17.29 -26.16 -9.88
C GLY A 30 16.30 -26.37 -11.03
N PRO A 31 16.14 -27.62 -11.49
CA PRO A 31 15.12 -27.95 -12.48
C PRO A 31 13.73 -27.70 -11.91
N SER A 32 12.85 -27.16 -12.74
CA SER A 32 11.42 -27.02 -12.43
C SER A 32 10.62 -27.68 -13.54
N PRO A 33 9.63 -28.54 -13.22
CA PRO A 33 8.79 -29.19 -14.23
C PRO A 33 7.89 -28.21 -14.96
N ILE A 34 7.57 -27.08 -14.33
CA ILE A 34 6.67 -26.05 -14.82
C ILE A 34 7.49 -24.78 -15.00
N PRO A 35 7.33 -24.05 -16.12
CA PRO A 35 8.00 -22.78 -16.30
C PRO A 35 7.79 -21.83 -15.11
N VAL A 36 8.90 -21.41 -14.50
CA VAL A 36 8.89 -20.43 -13.42
C VAL A 36 8.37 -19.09 -13.92
N LYS A 37 7.79 -18.32 -13.00
CA LYS A 37 7.25 -17.00 -13.28
C LYS A 37 8.25 -15.93 -12.84
N LEU A 38 8.24 -14.81 -13.56
CA LEU A 38 9.13 -13.66 -13.30
C LEU A 38 8.32 -12.49 -12.75
N PRO A 39 8.02 -12.46 -11.44
CA PRO A 39 7.29 -11.36 -10.84
C PRO A 39 8.16 -10.10 -10.77
N LEU A 40 7.61 -8.97 -11.19
CA LEU A 40 8.09 -7.65 -10.77
C LEU A 40 7.55 -7.38 -9.37
N VAL A 41 8.42 -7.02 -8.43
CA VAL A 41 8.08 -6.89 -7.01
C VAL A 41 8.44 -5.50 -6.49
N TYR A 42 7.52 -4.87 -5.77
CA TYR A 42 7.75 -3.70 -4.94
C TYR A 42 7.36 -4.00 -3.49
N PHE A 43 8.08 -3.45 -2.51
CA PHE A 43 7.80 -3.67 -1.10
C PHE A 43 7.07 -2.47 -0.49
N TYR A 44 5.88 -2.73 0.04
CA TYR A 44 5.05 -1.74 0.74
C TYR A 44 5.33 -1.73 2.26
N GLY A 45 5.53 -2.89 2.87
CA GLY A 45 6.01 -3.00 4.26
C GLY A 45 5.06 -2.50 5.36
N LEU A 46 3.79 -2.22 5.06
CA LEU A 46 2.76 -1.82 6.02
C LEU A 46 1.51 -2.73 5.90
N PRO A 47 0.68 -2.84 6.97
CA PRO A 47 -0.46 -3.76 7.00
C PRO A 47 -1.64 -3.36 6.10
N SER A 48 -1.92 -2.07 5.97
CA SER A 48 -3.08 -1.59 5.20
C SER A 48 -2.65 -0.55 4.18
N PRO A 49 -3.09 -0.61 2.91
CA PRO A 49 -2.79 0.40 1.88
C PRO A 49 -3.25 1.83 2.24
N LEU A 50 -4.10 1.97 3.26
CA LEU A 50 -4.61 3.25 3.76
C LEU A 50 -3.68 3.90 4.79
N ASP A 51 -2.69 3.17 5.30
CA ASP A 51 -1.71 3.67 6.26
C ASP A 51 -0.88 4.79 5.65
N ALA A 52 -0.52 5.77 6.48
CA ALA A 52 0.10 7.03 6.07
C ALA A 52 -0.61 7.70 4.88
N GLU A 53 -1.94 7.62 4.84
CA GLU A 53 -2.77 8.26 3.83
C GLU A 53 -2.42 7.84 2.39
N GLY A 54 -1.83 6.65 2.23
CA GLY A 54 -1.36 6.16 0.94
C GLY A 54 -0.10 6.85 0.40
N GLN A 55 0.63 7.63 1.21
CA GLN A 55 1.88 8.30 0.81
C GLN A 55 3.00 7.32 0.41
N VAL A 56 2.91 6.07 0.86
CA VAL A 56 3.80 4.98 0.42
C VAL A 56 3.12 4.15 -0.68
N TYR A 57 1.82 3.86 -0.52
CA TYR A 57 1.11 2.95 -1.41
C TYR A 57 0.93 3.54 -2.82
N LYS A 58 0.44 4.79 -2.94
CA LYS A 58 0.16 5.43 -4.23
C LYS A 58 1.41 5.58 -5.11
N PRO A 59 2.57 6.05 -4.60
CA PRO A 59 3.78 6.13 -5.43
C PRO A 59 4.29 4.77 -5.90
N ILE A 60 4.21 3.74 -5.05
CA ILE A 60 4.57 2.37 -5.45
C ILE A 60 3.63 1.86 -6.55
N VAL A 61 2.32 2.14 -6.42
CA VAL A 61 1.33 1.82 -7.45
C VAL A 61 1.63 2.53 -8.77
N SER A 62 1.93 3.84 -8.76
CA SER A 62 2.32 4.58 -9.98
C SER A 62 3.57 3.98 -10.62
N ARG A 63 4.57 3.60 -9.81
CA ARG A 63 5.78 2.96 -10.32
C ARG A 63 5.49 1.60 -10.95
N LEU A 64 4.66 0.78 -10.31
CA LEU A 64 4.23 -0.52 -10.83
C LEU A 64 3.46 -0.34 -12.15
N ALA A 65 2.55 0.62 -12.22
CA ALA A 65 1.78 0.92 -13.42
C ALA A 65 2.69 1.33 -14.60
N LEU A 66 3.67 2.19 -14.35
CA LEU A 66 4.65 2.59 -15.36
C LEU A 66 5.46 1.39 -15.88
N ALA A 67 5.91 0.51 -15.00
CA ALA A 67 6.65 -0.69 -15.39
C ALA A 67 5.79 -1.68 -16.19
N VAL A 68 4.51 -1.85 -15.80
CA VAL A 68 3.55 -2.68 -16.54
C VAL A 68 3.26 -2.09 -17.91
N ALA A 69 3.03 -0.77 -18.01
CA ALA A 69 2.80 -0.09 -19.28
C ALA A 69 4.00 -0.25 -20.23
N GLY A 70 5.23 -0.10 -19.73
CA GLY A 70 6.45 -0.38 -20.49
C GLY A 70 6.47 -1.82 -21.02
N ARG A 71 6.13 -2.80 -20.17
CA ARG A 71 6.06 -4.20 -20.59
C ARG A 71 5.01 -4.46 -21.67
N LEU A 72 3.81 -3.88 -21.55
CA LEU A 72 2.74 -4.03 -22.54
C LEU A 72 3.10 -3.38 -23.89
N ALA A 73 3.89 -2.31 -23.88
CA ALA A 73 4.37 -1.65 -25.09
C ALA A 73 5.46 -2.46 -25.82
N GLU A 74 6.32 -3.16 -25.07
CA GLU A 74 7.38 -4.00 -25.63
C GLU A 74 6.89 -5.38 -26.10
N ASP A 75 5.87 -5.93 -25.44
CA ASP A 75 5.44 -7.31 -25.58
C ASP A 75 4.01 -7.39 -26.14
N ARG A 76 3.89 -7.55 -27.46
CA ARG A 76 2.60 -7.53 -28.18
C ARG A 76 1.59 -8.52 -27.62
N ASP A 77 2.01 -9.74 -27.31
CA ASP A 77 1.11 -10.78 -26.78
C ASP A 77 0.55 -10.35 -25.40
N ALA A 78 1.39 -9.72 -24.56
CA ALA A 78 0.95 -9.20 -23.28
C ALA A 78 0.02 -7.98 -23.45
N GLY A 79 0.33 -7.10 -24.40
CA GLY A 79 -0.51 -5.95 -24.77
C GLY A 79 -1.90 -6.35 -25.24
N GLU A 80 -1.99 -7.39 -26.09
CA GLU A 80 -3.26 -7.95 -26.57
C GLU A 80 -4.03 -8.69 -25.45
N ALA A 81 -3.33 -9.38 -24.53
CA ALA A 81 -3.94 -10.08 -23.41
C ALA A 81 -4.49 -9.13 -22.31
N GLY A 82 -3.90 -7.94 -22.17
CA GLY A 82 -4.27 -6.97 -21.15
C GLY A 82 -3.79 -7.35 -19.74
N ILE A 83 -4.41 -6.75 -18.72
CA ILE A 83 -4.03 -6.92 -17.31
C ILE A 83 -5.25 -7.17 -16.42
N VAL A 84 -5.05 -7.95 -15.36
CA VAL A 84 -6.02 -8.16 -14.29
C VAL A 84 -5.39 -7.67 -13.00
N ILE A 85 -6.06 -6.75 -12.30
CA ILE A 85 -5.59 -6.17 -11.05
C ILE A 85 -6.49 -6.62 -9.91
N ASP A 86 -5.90 -7.31 -8.93
CA ASP A 86 -6.56 -7.63 -7.67
C ASP A 86 -6.29 -6.53 -6.64
N THR A 87 -7.32 -6.11 -5.92
CA THR A 87 -7.25 -4.97 -5.00
C THR A 87 -7.58 -5.39 -3.56
N PRO A 88 -6.90 -4.82 -2.54
CA PRO A 88 -7.20 -5.15 -1.14
C PRO A 88 -8.65 -4.85 -0.75
N GLY A 89 -9.30 -5.78 -0.04
CA GLY A 89 -10.70 -5.64 0.36
C GLY A 89 -10.99 -4.43 1.26
N VAL A 90 -9.99 -3.92 1.99
CA VAL A 90 -10.13 -2.71 2.83
C VAL A 90 -10.48 -1.45 2.02
N LEU A 91 -10.18 -1.43 0.72
CA LEU A 91 -10.52 -0.31 -0.16
C LEU A 91 -12.03 -0.18 -0.38
N SER A 92 -12.80 -1.25 -0.10
CA SER A 92 -14.25 -1.27 -0.29
C SER A 92 -15.05 -0.51 0.78
N GLN A 93 -14.41 -0.07 1.87
CA GLN A 93 -15.10 0.55 3.03
C GLN A 93 -15.51 2.02 2.79
N GLY A 94 -15.16 2.61 1.63
CA GLY A 94 -15.46 3.99 1.26
C GLY A 94 -14.46 5.01 1.83
N GLY A 95 -14.59 6.29 1.44
CA GLY A 95 -13.71 7.36 1.92
C GLY A 95 -12.30 7.26 1.34
N LYS A 96 -11.25 7.22 2.19
CA LYS A 96 -9.84 7.14 1.76
C LYS A 96 -9.56 5.96 0.80
N GLY A 97 -10.34 4.88 0.87
CA GLY A 97 -10.25 3.74 -0.04
C GLY A 97 -10.64 4.07 -1.48
N GLU A 98 -11.64 4.94 -1.67
CA GLU A 98 -12.06 5.38 -3.01
C GLU A 98 -10.99 6.23 -3.70
N ASP A 99 -10.24 7.03 -2.93
CA ASP A 99 -9.11 7.82 -3.46
C ASP A 99 -7.98 6.92 -3.97
N VAL A 100 -7.74 5.79 -3.31
CA VAL A 100 -6.76 4.79 -3.74
C VAL A 100 -7.26 4.05 -4.98
N ILE A 101 -8.55 3.70 -5.03
CA ILE A 101 -9.16 3.10 -6.23
C ILE A 101 -9.05 4.07 -7.41
N HIS A 102 -9.33 5.36 -7.21
CA HIS A 102 -9.19 6.38 -8.23
C HIS A 102 -7.76 6.49 -8.77
N HIS A 103 -6.78 6.43 -7.87
CA HIS A 103 -5.38 6.39 -8.23
C HIS A 103 -5.04 5.17 -9.10
N ILE A 104 -5.48 3.96 -8.70
CA ILE A 104 -5.27 2.72 -9.46
C ILE A 104 -5.93 2.80 -10.85
N VAL A 105 -7.19 3.24 -10.92
CA VAL A 105 -7.93 3.35 -12.20
C VAL A 105 -7.22 4.28 -13.17
N THR A 106 -6.71 5.40 -12.67
CA THR A 106 -6.03 6.41 -13.48
C THR A 106 -4.65 5.94 -13.93
N GLU A 107 -3.80 5.47 -13.01
CA GLU A 107 -2.43 5.05 -13.31
C GLU A 107 -2.37 3.85 -14.26
N PHE A 108 -3.29 2.89 -14.11
CA PHE A 108 -3.35 1.70 -14.97
C PHE A 108 -4.26 1.85 -16.19
N SER A 109 -4.91 2.99 -16.38
CA SER A 109 -5.86 3.22 -17.49
C SER A 109 -6.93 2.10 -17.59
N ILE A 110 -7.62 1.83 -16.48
CA ILE A 110 -8.55 0.69 -16.37
C ILE A 110 -9.79 0.89 -17.26
N THR A 111 -10.16 -0.16 -18.00
CA THR A 111 -11.31 -0.19 -18.92
C THR A 111 -12.55 -0.83 -18.29
N THR A 112 -12.36 -1.78 -17.38
CA THR A 112 -13.44 -2.59 -16.79
C THR A 112 -13.23 -2.71 -15.29
N ILE A 113 -14.24 -2.32 -14.52
CA ILE A 113 -14.25 -2.42 -13.06
C ILE A 113 -15.25 -3.49 -12.64
N LEU A 114 -14.77 -4.55 -11.99
CA LEU A 114 -15.60 -5.60 -11.43
C LEU A 114 -15.81 -5.35 -9.93
N VAL A 115 -17.06 -5.15 -9.52
CA VAL A 115 -17.40 -4.93 -8.10
C VAL A 115 -18.03 -6.18 -7.51
N LEU A 116 -17.34 -6.78 -6.54
CA LEU A 116 -17.78 -8.03 -5.90
C LEU A 116 -18.50 -7.78 -4.57
N GLY A 117 -19.75 -8.21 -4.47
CA GLY A 117 -20.47 -8.35 -3.18
C GLY A 117 -20.82 -7.06 -2.41
N SER A 118 -20.48 -5.87 -2.91
CA SER A 118 -20.79 -4.58 -2.26
C SER A 118 -21.63 -3.67 -3.16
N GLU A 119 -22.93 -3.56 -2.86
CA GLU A 119 -23.86 -2.66 -3.57
C GLU A 119 -23.51 -1.18 -3.39
N ARG A 120 -23.02 -0.82 -2.20
CA ARG A 120 -22.60 0.56 -1.90
C ARG A 120 -21.40 0.95 -2.75
N LEU A 121 -20.38 0.09 -2.83
CA LEU A 121 -19.22 0.33 -3.68
C LEU A 121 -19.63 0.35 -5.14
N TYR A 122 -20.50 -0.56 -5.57
CA TYR A 122 -21.00 -0.59 -6.95
C TYR A 122 -21.68 0.73 -7.33
N SER A 123 -22.57 1.23 -6.49
CA SER A 123 -23.26 2.51 -6.74
C SER A 123 -22.29 3.69 -6.84
N SER A 124 -21.27 3.71 -5.97
CA SER A 124 -20.20 4.73 -6.00
C SER A 124 -19.38 4.64 -7.29
N MET A 125 -18.95 3.43 -7.68
CA MET A 125 -18.16 3.21 -8.90
C MET A 125 -18.96 3.52 -10.17
N VAL A 126 -20.23 3.14 -10.24
CA VAL A 126 -21.11 3.49 -11.37
C VAL A 126 -21.22 5.00 -11.52
N LYS A 127 -21.50 5.72 -10.43
CA LYS A 127 -21.57 7.18 -10.43
C LYS A 127 -20.25 7.83 -10.89
N HIS A 128 -19.12 7.22 -10.52
CA HIS A 128 -17.80 7.82 -10.73
C HIS A 128 -17.14 7.43 -12.04
N TYR A 129 -17.46 6.29 -12.64
CA TYR A 129 -16.73 5.77 -13.80
C TYR A 129 -17.60 5.25 -14.94
N ASP A 130 -18.83 4.80 -14.69
CA ASP A 130 -19.62 4.17 -15.74
C ASP A 130 -19.85 5.13 -16.91
N ASN A 131 -19.56 4.66 -18.13
CA ASN A 131 -19.63 5.43 -19.36
C ASN A 131 -18.73 6.68 -19.42
N LYS A 132 -17.77 6.84 -18.50
CA LYS A 132 -16.78 7.93 -18.54
C LYS A 132 -15.59 7.56 -19.43
N PRO A 133 -14.93 8.56 -20.06
CA PRO A 133 -13.74 8.30 -20.85
C PRO A 133 -12.63 7.70 -19.98
N ILE A 134 -11.86 6.79 -20.57
CA ILE A 134 -10.69 6.21 -19.91
C ILE A 134 -9.65 7.32 -19.68
N SER A 135 -9.11 7.41 -18.47
CA SER A 135 -7.98 8.28 -18.15
C SER A 135 -6.71 7.75 -18.82
N THR A 136 -6.52 8.01 -20.11
CA THR A 136 -5.27 7.70 -20.79
C THR A 136 -4.28 8.85 -20.58
N SER A 137 -3.15 8.58 -19.93
CA SER A 137 -1.99 9.47 -19.89
C SER A 137 -1.28 9.61 -21.27
N THR A 138 -1.78 8.90 -22.29
CA THR A 138 -1.18 8.78 -23.63
C THR A 138 -2.10 9.28 -24.76
N SER A 139 -2.93 10.29 -24.51
CA SER A 139 -3.77 10.91 -25.55
C SER A 139 -3.01 11.93 -26.41
N THR A 140 -1.80 11.61 -26.88
CA THR A 140 -1.04 12.48 -27.80
C THR A 140 -0.94 11.97 -29.24
N THR A 141 -1.62 10.89 -29.64
CA THR A 141 -1.52 10.43 -31.05
C THR A 141 -2.80 9.95 -31.74
N SER A 142 -3.96 9.88 -31.07
CA SER A 142 -5.23 9.51 -31.73
C SER A 142 -6.19 10.68 -31.98
N ALA A 143 -5.83 11.92 -31.61
CA ALA A 143 -6.63 13.12 -31.87
C ALA A 143 -6.42 13.74 -33.28
N ALA A 144 -5.68 13.07 -34.17
CA ALA A 144 -5.35 13.56 -35.52
C ALA A 144 -6.03 12.78 -36.66
N ALA A 145 -7.14 12.09 -36.40
CA ALA A 145 -7.99 11.50 -37.44
C ALA A 145 -9.47 11.82 -37.17
N GLY A 146 -9.90 13.00 -37.60
CA GLY A 146 -11.24 13.55 -37.38
C GLY A 146 -12.38 12.86 -38.14
N THR A 147 -12.50 11.53 -38.06
CA THR A 147 -13.61 10.77 -38.67
C THR A 147 -13.97 9.44 -37.99
N ALA A 148 -13.38 9.08 -36.84
CA ALA A 148 -13.76 7.85 -36.13
C ALA A 148 -14.90 8.12 -35.13
N THR A 149 -16.07 7.52 -35.36
CA THR A 149 -17.16 7.42 -34.37
C THR A 149 -16.57 6.96 -33.03
N PRO A 150 -16.85 7.65 -31.89
CA PRO A 150 -16.29 7.25 -30.60
C PRO A 150 -16.66 5.80 -30.32
N SER A 151 -15.64 4.94 -30.24
CA SER A 151 -15.85 3.52 -30.04
C SER A 151 -16.30 3.29 -28.59
N THR A 152 -17.20 2.34 -28.35
CA THR A 152 -17.63 1.97 -26.99
C THR A 152 -16.49 1.43 -26.12
N LEU A 153 -15.33 1.15 -26.73
CA LEU A 153 -14.11 0.65 -26.10
C LEU A 153 -13.34 1.76 -25.36
N ASP A 154 -13.62 3.03 -25.62
CA ASP A 154 -12.91 4.16 -25.01
C ASP A 154 -13.52 4.62 -23.67
N ARG A 155 -14.48 3.86 -23.14
CA ARG A 155 -15.21 4.17 -21.91
C ARG A 155 -15.03 3.08 -20.86
N ILE A 156 -15.07 3.50 -19.61
CA ILE A 156 -15.00 2.58 -18.48
C ILE A 156 -16.37 1.91 -18.29
N SER A 157 -16.36 0.58 -18.18
CA SER A 157 -17.54 -0.22 -17.85
C SER A 157 -17.48 -0.70 -16.40
N VAL A 158 -18.58 -0.55 -15.66
CA VAL A 158 -18.67 -1.02 -14.27
C VAL A 158 -19.65 -2.19 -14.20
N VAL A 159 -19.17 -3.35 -13.76
CA VAL A 159 -19.95 -4.59 -13.72
C VAL A 159 -20.03 -5.10 -12.28
N LYS A 160 -21.26 -5.38 -11.84
CA LYS A 160 -21.50 -6.02 -10.55
C LYS A 160 -21.38 -7.53 -10.67
N VAL A 161 -20.67 -8.14 -9.72
CA VAL A 161 -20.50 -9.59 -9.61
C VAL A 161 -20.95 -10.07 -8.22
N THR A 162 -21.74 -11.13 -8.18
CA THR A 162 -22.18 -11.75 -6.93
C THR A 162 -21.05 -12.55 -6.29
N LYS A 163 -20.88 -12.45 -4.96
CA LYS A 163 -19.94 -13.30 -4.21
C LYS A 163 -20.32 -14.77 -4.41
N SER A 164 -19.32 -15.64 -4.62
CA SER A 164 -19.56 -17.08 -4.73
C SER A 164 -20.06 -17.66 -3.40
N GLY A 165 -21.00 -18.61 -3.45
CA GLY A 165 -21.53 -19.27 -2.25
C GLY A 165 -20.50 -20.10 -1.47
N GLY A 166 -19.36 -20.44 -2.09
CA GLY A 166 -18.25 -21.14 -1.44
C GLY A 166 -17.20 -20.21 -0.82
N SER A 167 -17.38 -18.90 -0.88
CA SER A 167 -16.42 -17.94 -0.33
C SER A 167 -16.59 -17.78 1.18
N VAL A 168 -15.57 -18.21 1.94
CA VAL A 168 -15.54 -18.14 3.41
C VAL A 168 -14.67 -16.98 3.86
N ASP A 169 -15.10 -16.31 4.95
CA ASP A 169 -14.33 -15.22 5.54
C ASP A 169 -13.12 -15.79 6.29
N ARG A 170 -11.97 -15.13 6.10
CA ARG A 170 -10.69 -15.55 6.67
C ARG A 170 -10.40 -14.72 7.91
N ASP A 171 -10.22 -15.38 9.04
CA ASP A 171 -9.90 -14.70 10.30
C ASP A 171 -8.40 -14.31 10.36
N ALA A 172 -8.06 -13.48 11.35
CA ALA A 172 -6.70 -12.97 11.51
C ALA A 172 -5.68 -14.09 11.77
N SER A 173 -6.09 -15.16 12.46
CA SER A 173 -5.22 -16.30 12.76
C SER A 173 -4.87 -17.09 11.50
N PHE A 174 -5.87 -17.37 10.65
CA PHE A 174 -5.66 -17.99 9.34
C PHE A 174 -4.76 -17.13 8.46
N MET A 175 -5.02 -15.82 8.39
CA MET A 175 -4.21 -14.89 7.59
C MET A 175 -2.77 -14.77 8.09
N LYS A 176 -2.52 -14.91 9.40
CA LYS A 176 -1.17 -15.02 9.95
C LYS A 176 -0.48 -16.31 9.46
N CYS A 177 -1.15 -17.46 9.59
CA CYS A 177 -0.62 -18.75 9.12
C CYS A 177 -0.28 -18.74 7.62
N VAL A 178 -1.15 -18.14 6.79
CA VAL A 178 -0.90 -17.98 5.35
C VAL A 178 0.37 -17.15 5.09
N ARG A 179 0.54 -16.02 5.80
CA ARG A 179 1.73 -15.17 5.66
C ARG A 179 3.00 -15.91 6.09
N ASP A 180 2.96 -16.60 7.22
CA ASP A 180 4.09 -17.39 7.73
C ASP A 180 4.48 -18.50 6.75
N SER A 181 3.50 -19.22 6.20
CA SER A 181 3.69 -20.25 5.17
C SER A 181 4.29 -19.71 3.88
N GLN A 182 3.82 -18.54 3.41
CA GLN A 182 4.34 -17.86 2.22
C GLN A 182 5.82 -17.48 2.38
N ILE A 183 6.20 -17.01 3.56
CA ILE A 183 7.59 -16.63 3.85
C ILE A 183 8.47 -17.87 3.96
N ARG A 184 7.99 -18.93 4.62
CA ARG A 184 8.70 -20.21 4.67
C ARG A 184 8.93 -20.77 3.26
N SER A 185 7.90 -20.71 2.42
CA SER A 185 7.97 -21.20 1.03
C SER A 185 8.96 -20.40 0.19
N TYR A 186 9.11 -19.10 0.45
CA TYR A 186 10.11 -18.26 -0.23
C TYR A 186 11.55 -18.71 0.04
N PHE A 187 11.89 -19.09 1.28
CA PHE A 187 13.26 -19.49 1.64
C PHE A 187 13.54 -20.99 1.47
N PHE A 188 12.55 -21.84 1.76
CA PHE A 188 12.73 -23.29 1.85
C PHE A 188 11.96 -24.09 0.79
N GLY A 189 11.15 -23.42 -0.04
CA GLY A 189 10.26 -24.08 -1.00
C GLY A 189 9.03 -24.72 -0.34
N ASN A 190 8.31 -25.55 -1.10
CA ASN A 190 7.07 -26.15 -0.66
C ASN A 190 7.35 -27.39 0.23
N PRO A 191 6.70 -27.52 1.40
CA PRO A 191 6.96 -28.61 2.32
C PRO A 191 6.58 -29.98 1.71
N ILE A 192 7.39 -30.99 1.99
CA ILE A 192 7.00 -32.40 1.81
C ILE A 192 5.85 -32.68 2.79
N PRO A 193 4.70 -33.22 2.36
CA PRO A 193 3.64 -33.62 3.28
C PRO A 193 4.16 -34.72 4.22
N SER A 194 4.47 -34.38 5.47
CA SER A 194 5.02 -35.31 6.45
C SER A 194 3.93 -35.86 7.38
N THR A 195 3.02 -36.71 6.88
CA THR A 195 2.27 -37.64 7.75
C THR A 195 1.89 -38.92 7.00
N ALA A 196 1.88 -40.04 7.72
CA ALA A 196 1.56 -41.38 7.20
C ALA A 196 0.13 -41.53 6.62
N SER A 197 -0.77 -40.57 6.85
CA SER A 197 -2.13 -40.56 6.31
C SER A 197 -2.19 -40.32 4.79
N SER A 198 -1.10 -39.84 4.19
CA SER A 198 -0.97 -39.66 2.74
C SER A 198 -0.65 -40.96 1.99
N ALA A 199 -0.36 -42.06 2.71
CA ALA A 199 -0.10 -43.35 2.06
C ALA A 199 -1.31 -43.86 1.25
N LEU A 200 -2.53 -43.42 1.59
CA LEU A 200 -3.73 -43.75 0.84
C LEU A 200 -3.90 -42.91 -0.45
N SER A 201 -3.19 -41.80 -0.60
CA SER A 201 -3.22 -40.99 -1.82
C SER A 201 -2.16 -41.43 -2.85
N LEU A 202 -1.33 -42.44 -2.56
CA LEU A 202 -0.41 -43.03 -3.55
C LEU A 202 -1.13 -43.73 -4.71
N SER A 203 -2.45 -43.91 -4.64
CA SER A 203 -3.25 -44.42 -5.77
C SER A 203 -3.79 -43.31 -6.68
N ALA A 204 -3.56 -42.04 -6.38
CA ALA A 204 -3.78 -40.95 -7.32
C ALA A 204 -2.43 -40.50 -7.84
N THR A 205 -2.26 -40.53 -9.15
CA THR A 205 -1.09 -40.12 -9.93
C THR A 205 -0.77 -38.61 -9.84
N SER A 206 -0.83 -38.00 -8.65
CA SER A 206 -0.55 -36.58 -8.45
C SER A 206 0.96 -36.33 -8.39
N SER A 207 1.52 -35.96 -9.54
CA SER A 207 2.90 -35.50 -9.74
C SER A 207 3.16 -34.11 -9.14
N GLY A 208 2.79 -33.88 -7.87
CA GLY A 208 3.09 -32.65 -7.17
C GLY A 208 4.58 -32.53 -6.89
N THR A 209 5.24 -31.56 -7.52
CA THR A 209 6.67 -31.36 -7.34
C THR A 209 6.99 -30.73 -6.00
N THR A 210 7.42 -31.57 -5.06
CA THR A 210 8.12 -31.08 -3.87
C THR A 210 9.38 -30.32 -4.31
N ILE A 211 9.38 -29.01 -4.06
CA ILE A 211 10.54 -28.14 -4.28
C ILE A 211 11.14 -27.84 -2.91
N THR A 212 12.36 -28.31 -2.65
CA THR A 212 13.12 -27.95 -1.46
C THR A 212 14.23 -26.97 -1.83
N LEU A 213 14.28 -25.85 -1.13
CA LEU A 213 15.30 -24.82 -1.30
C LEU A 213 16.23 -24.80 -0.09
N SER A 214 17.49 -24.45 -0.33
CA SER A 214 18.53 -24.41 0.70
C SER A 214 19.00 -22.97 0.89
N PRO A 215 18.38 -22.19 1.80
CA PRO A 215 18.79 -20.81 2.04
C PRO A 215 20.13 -20.77 2.77
N HIS A 216 20.82 -19.64 2.68
CA HIS A 216 22.18 -19.46 3.20
C HIS A 216 22.21 -18.48 4.36
N ALA A 217 22.67 -18.94 5.53
CA ALA A 217 22.85 -18.11 6.71
C ALA A 217 24.27 -17.50 6.74
N GLN A 218 24.37 -16.20 7.01
CA GLN A 218 25.65 -15.50 7.16
C GLN A 218 25.57 -14.43 8.26
N GLN A 219 26.70 -14.15 8.89
CA GLN A 219 26.82 -13.06 9.87
C GLN A 219 27.44 -11.84 9.21
N LEU A 220 26.79 -10.69 9.37
CA LEU A 220 27.19 -9.41 8.78
C LEU A 220 27.40 -8.37 9.88
N ASP A 221 28.22 -7.38 9.57
CA ASP A 221 28.32 -6.15 10.35
C ASP A 221 27.08 -5.29 10.06
N PHE A 222 26.47 -4.75 11.11
CA PHE A 222 25.31 -3.87 11.00
C PHE A 222 25.65 -2.62 10.18
N ASP A 223 26.82 -2.03 10.41
CA ASP A 223 27.23 -0.78 9.75
C ASP A 223 27.57 -0.96 8.27
N ALA A 224 27.76 -2.21 7.82
CA ALA A 224 27.93 -2.53 6.40
C ALA A 224 26.60 -2.48 5.62
N LEU A 225 25.46 -2.40 6.30
CA LEU A 225 24.13 -2.39 5.70
C LEU A 225 23.53 -0.99 5.71
N SER A 226 22.77 -0.67 4.66
CA SER A 226 22.00 0.57 4.60
C SER A 226 20.52 0.27 4.72
N ILE A 227 20.05 0.20 5.97
CA ILE A 227 18.68 -0.14 6.32
C ILE A 227 17.87 1.14 6.52
N TYR A 228 16.70 1.18 5.89
CA TYR A 228 15.72 2.25 5.96
C TYR A 228 14.44 1.71 6.58
N THR A 229 13.87 2.43 7.55
CA THR A 229 12.61 2.09 8.19
C THR A 229 11.49 3.00 7.68
N ILE A 230 10.28 2.45 7.60
CA ILE A 230 9.08 3.19 7.23
C ILE A 230 8.56 3.91 8.48
N THR A 231 8.50 5.24 8.44
CA THR A 231 8.08 6.08 9.59
C THR A 231 6.59 6.39 9.58
N ALA A 232 5.84 5.76 8.70
CA ALA A 232 4.47 6.12 8.33
C ALA A 232 3.39 5.58 9.29
N THR A 233 3.75 5.03 10.44
CA THR A 233 2.76 4.50 11.39
C THR A 233 2.00 5.61 12.09
N LEU A 234 0.67 5.43 12.19
CA LEU A 234 -0.23 6.23 13.01
C LEU A 234 0.22 6.19 14.46
N GLU A 235 0.23 7.38 15.06
CA GLU A 235 0.32 7.66 16.49
C GLU A 235 1.66 7.24 17.11
N ASP A 236 2.39 8.25 17.58
CA ASP A 236 3.37 8.11 18.63
C ASP A 236 2.71 7.29 19.76
N ASP A 237 2.99 5.99 19.82
CA ASP A 237 2.90 5.26 21.09
C ASP A 237 3.98 5.91 21.96
N ASP A 238 3.57 6.91 22.74
CA ASP A 238 4.42 7.66 23.66
C ASP A 238 5.44 6.72 24.31
N ASP A 239 6.73 7.06 24.20
CA ASP A 239 7.71 6.72 25.24
C ASP A 239 7.15 7.35 26.53
N TYR A 240 6.25 6.62 27.20
CA TYR A 240 5.74 6.97 28.51
C TYR A 240 6.93 6.87 29.47
N ASP A 241 7.60 7.99 29.66
CA ASP A 241 8.60 8.19 30.69
C ASP A 241 7.89 8.62 31.99
N PRO A 242 7.69 7.73 32.98
CA PRO A 242 7.08 8.10 34.25
C PRO A 242 7.90 9.09 35.07
N SER A 243 9.10 9.50 34.61
CA SER A 243 9.97 10.44 35.31
C SER A 243 9.76 11.92 34.96
N THR A 244 8.88 12.26 34.01
CA THR A 244 8.57 13.66 33.66
C THR A 244 7.42 14.30 34.45
N PHE A 245 6.89 13.66 35.50
CA PHE A 245 5.99 14.30 36.47
C PHE A 245 6.77 15.27 37.37
N GLY A 246 7.05 16.45 36.84
CA GLY A 246 7.59 17.58 37.60
C GLY A 246 6.52 18.20 38.50
N MET A 247 6.54 17.79 39.77
CA MET A 247 6.32 18.51 41.06
C MET A 247 5.51 19.82 41.19
N ASN A 248 4.71 20.28 40.22
CA ASN A 248 4.07 21.60 40.31
C ASN A 248 2.53 21.62 40.24
N ASP A 249 1.84 20.54 40.63
CA ASP A 249 0.39 20.62 40.83
C ASP A 249 0.00 20.02 42.19
N SER A 250 -0.13 20.91 43.18
CA SER A 250 -0.59 20.63 44.53
C SER A 250 -2.08 20.33 44.53
N PHE A 251 -2.45 19.06 44.35
CA PHE A 251 -3.80 18.58 44.66
C PHE A 251 -3.75 17.72 45.93
N LEU A 252 -3.98 18.37 47.09
CA LEU A 252 -4.24 17.68 48.36
C LEU A 252 -5.75 17.42 48.52
N PRO A 253 -6.17 16.22 48.97
CA PRO A 253 -7.55 15.91 49.27
C PRO A 253 -7.88 16.10 50.77
N GLY A 254 -8.94 16.85 51.10
CA GLY A 254 -9.77 16.66 52.31
C GLY A 254 -9.94 17.85 53.28
N GLY A 255 -11.21 18.14 53.67
CA GLY A 255 -11.60 18.92 54.87
C GLY A 255 -12.66 20.02 54.63
N ILE A 256 -13.99 19.78 54.63
CA ILE A 256 -14.99 19.84 55.74
C ILE A 256 -15.68 21.23 55.95
N ASN A 257 -17.03 21.23 55.90
CA ASN A 257 -18.09 22.19 56.37
C ASN A 257 -18.24 23.54 55.61
N ASP A 258 -19.43 24.11 55.29
CA ASP A 258 -20.84 24.07 55.78
C ASP A 258 -21.82 24.16 54.55
N ARG A 259 -22.99 23.51 54.45
CA ARG A 259 -24.36 23.92 54.93
C ARG A 259 -24.68 25.41 54.67
N ASP A 260 -25.74 25.85 53.97
CA ASP A 260 -27.12 25.38 53.81
C ASP A 260 -27.79 25.96 52.51
N ASP A 261 -29.00 25.45 52.24
CA ASP A 261 -30.17 26.09 51.59
C ASP A 261 -30.55 25.84 50.10
N ASP A 262 -31.61 25.02 49.99
CA ASP A 262 -32.69 24.86 49.01
C ASP A 262 -33.01 26.02 48.04
N GLU A 263 -33.30 25.71 46.76
CA GLU A 263 -34.66 25.77 46.17
C GLU A 263 -34.70 25.55 44.64
N ASN A 264 -35.80 24.90 44.22
CA ASN A 264 -36.52 24.99 42.95
C ASN A 264 -36.13 24.12 41.72
N LEU A 265 -36.71 22.91 41.71
CA LEU A 265 -37.15 22.23 40.48
C LEU A 265 -38.57 22.69 40.08
N GLN A 266 -38.81 22.68 38.77
CA GLN A 266 -40.10 22.76 38.03
C GLN A 266 -40.56 24.14 37.57
N THR A 267 -40.43 24.39 36.27
CA THR A 267 -41.63 24.47 35.42
C THR A 267 -41.31 24.07 33.99
N GLN A 268 -41.88 22.94 33.57
CA GLN A 268 -42.05 22.53 32.18
C GLN A 268 -43.52 22.81 31.82
N GLN A 269 -43.74 23.25 30.57
CA GLN A 269 -45.01 23.32 29.81
C GLN A 269 -45.62 24.70 29.58
N GLN A 270 -46.10 24.82 28.33
CA GLN A 270 -46.97 25.81 27.68
C GLN A 270 -46.21 26.80 26.78
N GLN A 271 -46.49 26.95 25.48
CA GLN A 271 -47.59 26.47 24.63
C GLN A 271 -47.15 26.51 23.16
N GLN A 272 -47.57 25.49 22.39
CA GLN A 272 -47.71 25.53 20.94
C GLN A 272 -48.92 26.38 20.53
N GLN A 273 -48.97 26.70 19.23
CA GLN A 273 -50.08 27.22 18.41
C GLN A 273 -49.97 28.74 18.15
N GLN A 274 -50.08 29.28 16.94
CA GLN A 274 -50.62 28.73 15.69
C GLN A 274 -50.26 29.71 14.54
N GLN A 275 -50.05 29.14 13.35
CA GLN A 275 -50.55 29.59 12.04
C GLN A 275 -50.25 31.03 11.56
N GLN A 276 -49.46 31.19 10.49
CA GLN A 276 -49.93 31.14 9.08
C GLN A 276 -50.36 32.54 8.60
N GLN A 277 -49.51 33.18 7.78
CA GLN A 277 -49.95 33.84 6.55
C GLN A 277 -48.77 34.37 5.74
N HIS A 278 -48.67 33.87 4.50
CA HIS A 278 -48.09 34.61 3.38
C HIS A 278 -48.86 35.91 3.18
N GLN A 279 -48.16 37.02 2.95
CA GLN A 279 -48.66 38.05 2.06
C GLN A 279 -47.51 38.74 1.32
N TYR A 280 -47.79 38.96 0.04
CA TYR A 280 -46.98 39.49 -1.04
C TYR A 280 -46.52 40.95 -0.85
N GLN A 281 -45.63 41.33 -1.78
CA GLN A 281 -45.48 42.67 -2.38
C GLN A 281 -44.45 43.57 -1.66
N GLU A 282 -43.48 44.24 -2.30
CA GLU A 282 -43.40 44.70 -3.68
C GLU A 282 -41.99 45.25 -4.02
N ILE A 283 -41.60 45.11 -5.30
CA ILE A 283 -40.98 46.13 -6.16
C ILE A 283 -39.48 46.49 -5.99
N THR A 284 -38.78 46.22 -7.11
CA THR A 284 -37.70 47.01 -7.77
C THR A 284 -36.31 47.03 -7.11
N ASP A 285 -35.18 46.87 -7.81
CA ASP A 285 -34.95 47.10 -9.23
C ASP A 285 -33.50 46.76 -9.67
N HIS A 286 -33.33 46.53 -10.98
CA HIS A 286 -32.12 46.65 -11.84
C HIS A 286 -30.87 45.79 -11.50
N THR A 287 -30.05 45.21 -12.40
CA THR A 287 -29.94 45.07 -13.87
C THR A 287 -28.74 44.14 -14.14
N THR A 288 -28.93 43.16 -15.04
CA THR A 288 -28.04 42.67 -16.13
C THR A 288 -26.51 42.70 -15.92
N THR A 289 -25.80 41.56 -15.73
CA THR A 289 -25.27 40.60 -16.74
C THR A 289 -24.19 41.15 -17.70
N THR A 290 -23.17 40.30 -17.93
CA THR A 290 -22.29 40.13 -19.11
C THR A 290 -20.83 40.63 -19.06
N SER A 291 -19.91 39.66 -18.90
CA SER A 291 -18.60 39.55 -19.59
C SER A 291 -18.80 39.29 -21.11
N PRO A 292 -17.80 39.09 -22.03
CA PRO A 292 -16.33 38.88 -21.86
C PRO A 292 -15.42 39.45 -23.01
N PHE A 293 -14.12 39.05 -23.04
CA PHE A 293 -13.12 39.04 -24.17
C PHE A 293 -12.47 40.39 -24.60
N LEU A 294 -11.22 40.56 -25.07
CA LEU A 294 -9.96 39.80 -25.26
C LEU A 294 -8.82 40.83 -25.63
N SER A 295 -7.53 40.46 -25.47
CA SER A 295 -6.35 40.81 -26.32
C SER A 295 -5.26 41.74 -25.74
N SER A 296 -4.01 41.26 -25.87
CA SER A 296 -2.66 41.85 -25.66
C SER A 296 -2.17 42.61 -26.92
N PRO A 297 -0.91 43.13 -27.09
CA PRO A 297 0.34 43.08 -26.27
C PRO A 297 1.09 44.45 -26.11
N THR A 298 2.29 44.50 -25.49
CA THR A 298 3.57 45.16 -25.93
C THR A 298 4.56 45.39 -24.76
N THR A 299 5.86 45.26 -25.08
CA THR A 299 7.13 45.34 -24.32
C THR A 299 7.54 46.74 -23.82
N ALA A 300 8.10 46.87 -22.60
CA ALA A 300 9.32 47.66 -22.27
C ALA A 300 9.68 47.72 -20.75
N THR A 301 10.95 47.42 -20.49
CA THR A 301 11.94 47.68 -19.43
C THR A 301 11.67 48.64 -18.24
N THR A 302 12.11 48.22 -17.04
CA THR A 302 13.04 48.86 -16.04
C THR A 302 12.56 48.95 -14.57
N THR A 303 13.43 48.47 -13.66
CA THR A 303 13.71 48.88 -12.25
C THR A 303 12.81 48.48 -11.07
N THR A 304 13.35 47.56 -10.25
CA THR A 304 13.40 47.52 -8.77
C THR A 304 12.19 47.97 -7.95
N THR A 305 11.56 47.03 -7.22
CA THR A 305 11.58 46.99 -5.75
C THR A 305 10.96 45.69 -5.23
N SER A 306 11.61 45.17 -4.20
CA SER A 306 11.34 43.92 -3.49
C SER A 306 10.18 44.05 -2.51
N THR A 307 9.10 43.28 -2.71
CA THR A 307 8.20 42.83 -1.64
C THR A 307 7.61 41.47 -2.03
N THR A 308 8.21 40.41 -1.51
CA THR A 308 7.69 39.04 -1.53
C THR A 308 6.40 38.97 -0.73
N ALA A 309 5.26 38.89 -1.43
CA ALA A 309 4.00 38.41 -0.88
C ALA A 309 4.03 36.87 -0.89
N THR A 310 4.18 36.30 0.30
CA THR A 310 4.24 34.88 0.58
C THR A 310 2.92 34.21 0.17
N SER A 311 2.92 33.46 -0.91
CA SER A 311 1.92 32.42 -1.17
C SER A 311 2.14 31.28 -0.15
N PRO A 312 1.11 30.65 0.42
CA PRO A 312 1.31 29.51 1.30
C PRO A 312 1.82 28.33 0.46
N PHE A 313 3.14 28.10 0.54
CA PHE A 313 3.78 26.91 0.01
C PHE A 313 3.18 25.68 0.68
N THR A 314 2.55 24.83 -0.13
CA THR A 314 2.20 23.46 0.23
C THR A 314 3.50 22.77 0.68
N HIS A 315 3.54 22.30 1.93
CA HIS A 315 4.67 21.52 2.44
C HIS A 315 4.99 20.37 1.46
N PRO A 316 6.26 20.13 1.08
CA PRO A 316 6.59 18.88 0.41
C PRO A 316 6.24 17.77 1.39
N SER A 317 5.30 16.89 1.00
CA SER A 317 4.95 15.68 1.73
C SER A 317 6.24 14.96 2.14
N SER A 318 6.53 14.91 3.44
CA SER A 318 7.72 14.23 3.93
C SER A 318 7.63 12.76 3.53
N ILE A 319 8.65 12.26 2.84
CA ILE A 319 8.69 10.84 2.45
C ILE A 319 8.85 10.05 3.74
N PRO A 320 7.95 9.11 4.07
CA PRO A 320 7.94 8.44 5.36
C PRO A 320 8.96 7.30 5.40
N LEU A 321 10.22 7.61 5.10
CA LEU A 321 11.37 6.72 5.16
C LEU A 321 12.51 7.41 5.92
N LYS A 322 13.13 6.67 6.83
CA LYS A 322 14.29 7.14 7.59
C LYS A 322 15.39 6.10 7.59
N LYS A 323 16.63 6.51 7.33
CA LYS A 323 17.80 5.62 7.46
C LYS A 323 18.04 5.32 8.94
N LEU A 324 18.32 4.06 9.27
CA LEU A 324 18.76 3.71 10.62
C LEU A 324 20.15 4.33 10.90
N PRO A 325 20.37 4.87 12.10
CA PRO A 325 21.67 5.40 12.51
C PRO A 325 22.72 4.28 12.58
N PRO A 326 24.02 4.60 12.46
CA PRO A 326 25.09 3.63 12.65
C PRO A 326 25.20 3.20 14.11
N SER A 327 25.77 2.01 14.33
CA SER A 327 25.93 1.40 15.66
C SER A 327 26.73 2.26 16.65
N THR A 328 27.56 3.17 16.13
CA THR A 328 28.36 4.12 16.92
C THR A 328 27.55 5.26 17.54
N THR A 329 26.39 5.59 16.96
CA THR A 329 25.53 6.71 17.40
C THR A 329 24.29 6.23 18.14
N SER A 330 23.84 5.01 17.89
CA SER A 330 22.64 4.43 18.50
C SER A 330 22.74 2.91 18.50
N PRO A 331 22.23 2.21 19.53
CA PRO A 331 22.23 0.76 19.57
C PRO A 331 21.45 0.14 18.40
N VAL A 332 21.89 -1.04 17.96
CA VAL A 332 21.21 -1.78 16.90
C VAL A 332 19.82 -2.19 17.38
N PRO A 333 18.72 -1.83 16.67
CA PRO A 333 17.38 -2.15 17.12
C PRO A 333 17.15 -3.66 17.24
N LEU A 334 16.88 -4.16 18.45
CA LEU A 334 16.55 -5.57 18.69
C LEU A 334 15.29 -6.02 17.93
N ALA A 335 14.37 -5.09 17.66
CA ALA A 335 13.18 -5.32 16.86
C ALA A 335 13.47 -5.72 15.40
N LEU A 336 14.72 -5.60 14.91
CA LEU A 336 15.12 -6.16 13.63
C LEU A 336 15.11 -7.69 13.64
N GLU A 337 15.31 -8.33 14.79
CA GLU A 337 15.30 -9.78 14.90
C GLU A 337 13.92 -10.35 14.52
N ASN A 338 13.93 -11.51 13.86
CA ASN A 338 12.74 -12.19 13.36
C ASN A 338 11.92 -11.40 12.33
N THR A 339 12.54 -10.45 11.62
CA THR A 339 11.88 -9.65 10.57
C THR A 339 12.48 -9.88 9.18
N LEU A 340 11.75 -9.42 8.15
CA LEU A 340 12.20 -9.40 6.77
C LEU A 340 12.76 -8.02 6.39
N LEU A 341 13.83 -8.03 5.62
CA LEU A 341 14.37 -6.86 4.95
C LEU A 341 14.21 -7.04 3.44
N ALA A 342 13.57 -6.06 2.79
CA ALA A 342 13.48 -6.02 1.34
C ALA A 342 14.77 -5.41 0.78
N VAL A 343 15.48 -6.17 -0.07
CA VAL A 343 16.70 -5.70 -0.75
C VAL A 343 16.28 -5.00 -2.04
N THR A 344 16.47 -3.70 -2.14
CA THR A 344 16.05 -2.92 -3.31
C THR A 344 17.09 -2.91 -4.42
N HIS A 345 16.70 -2.50 -5.62
CA HIS A 345 17.64 -2.20 -6.70
C HIS A 345 18.40 -0.87 -6.51
N ALA A 346 17.94 0.00 -5.61
CA ALA A 346 18.52 1.32 -5.37
C ALA A 346 19.90 1.25 -4.67
N ALA A 347 20.73 2.26 -4.95
CA ALA A 347 22.03 2.40 -4.29
C ALA A 347 21.86 2.65 -2.78
N PRO A 348 22.83 2.23 -1.92
CA PRO A 348 22.74 2.33 -0.46
C PRO A 348 22.46 3.72 0.12
N ASN A 349 22.81 4.79 -0.62
CA ASN A 349 22.63 6.18 -0.22
C ASN A 349 21.83 6.98 -1.26
N ALA A 350 21.02 6.30 -2.07
CA ALA A 350 20.12 6.95 -3.02
C ALA A 350 19.12 7.88 -2.29
N PRO A 351 18.55 8.89 -2.96
CA PRO A 351 17.53 9.73 -2.37
C PRO A 351 16.29 8.91 -1.95
N LEU A 352 15.61 9.35 -0.89
CA LEU A 352 14.54 8.56 -0.25
C LEU A 352 13.38 8.20 -1.20
N HIS A 353 13.05 9.06 -2.16
CA HIS A 353 11.98 8.77 -3.14
C HIS A 353 12.38 7.64 -4.09
N GLU A 354 13.67 7.59 -4.48
CA GLU A 354 14.18 6.53 -5.35
C GLU A 354 14.20 5.20 -4.61
N ILE A 355 14.58 5.19 -3.33
CA ILE A 355 14.54 3.98 -2.49
C ILE A 355 13.10 3.49 -2.30
N ARG A 356 12.15 4.39 -1.99
CA ARG A 356 10.71 4.06 -1.86
C ARG A 356 10.16 3.41 -3.12
N ASP A 357 10.50 3.99 -4.27
CA ASP A 357 9.98 3.60 -5.56
C ASP A 357 10.80 2.45 -6.20
N ALA A 358 11.86 1.96 -5.57
CA ALA A 358 12.70 0.93 -6.16
C ALA A 358 12.03 -0.44 -6.15
N SER A 359 12.20 -1.19 -7.24
CA SER A 359 11.83 -2.61 -7.26
C SER A 359 12.75 -3.43 -6.36
N VAL A 360 12.26 -4.59 -5.93
CA VAL A 360 12.92 -5.47 -4.97
C VAL A 360 13.67 -6.57 -5.71
N MET A 361 14.94 -6.77 -5.35
CA MET A 361 15.75 -7.92 -5.80
C MET A 361 15.31 -9.22 -5.13
N GLY A 362 15.00 -9.12 -3.83
CA GLY A 362 14.58 -10.24 -3.00
C GLY A 362 14.49 -9.82 -1.54
N PHE A 363 14.28 -10.81 -0.68
CA PHE A 363 14.12 -10.59 0.76
C PHE A 363 15.18 -11.37 1.52
N VAL A 364 15.69 -10.78 2.59
CA VAL A 364 16.54 -11.47 3.57
C VAL A 364 15.83 -11.48 4.91
N TYR A 365 16.00 -12.55 5.68
CA TYR A 365 15.43 -12.68 7.01
C TYR A 365 16.50 -12.44 8.06
N VAL A 366 16.22 -11.61 9.07
CA VAL A 366 17.14 -11.35 10.18
C VAL A 366 16.86 -12.38 11.27
N ALA A 367 17.74 -13.36 11.40
CA ALA A 367 17.60 -14.48 12.33
C ALA A 367 18.18 -14.21 13.73
N GLY A 368 18.88 -13.08 13.92
CA GLY A 368 19.49 -12.72 15.20
C GLY A 368 20.21 -11.39 15.14
N VAL A 369 20.18 -10.65 16.24
CA VAL A 369 20.85 -9.35 16.39
C VAL A 369 21.74 -9.40 17.64
N ASP A 370 23.05 -9.16 17.47
CA ASP A 370 24.01 -9.00 18.56
C ASP A 370 24.34 -7.51 18.69
N GLU A 371 23.60 -6.84 19.58
CA GLU A 371 23.74 -5.40 19.85
C GLU A 371 25.16 -5.05 20.32
N LYS A 372 25.74 -5.89 21.20
CA LYS A 372 27.07 -5.64 21.80
C LYS A 372 28.18 -5.69 20.76
N LYS A 373 28.04 -6.55 19.75
CA LYS A 373 29.05 -6.70 18.68
C LYS A 373 28.69 -5.94 17.40
N ALA A 374 27.55 -5.26 17.37
CA ALA A 374 26.99 -4.65 16.17
C ALA A 374 26.92 -5.65 14.98
N LYS A 375 26.55 -6.91 15.25
CA LYS A 375 26.47 -7.94 14.21
C LYS A 375 25.04 -8.43 14.04
N ILE A 376 24.66 -8.70 12.80
CA ILE A 376 23.38 -9.32 12.48
C ILE A 376 23.58 -10.67 11.79
N ARG A 377 22.77 -11.66 12.14
CA ARG A 377 22.70 -12.94 11.45
C ARG A 377 21.55 -12.90 10.47
N VAL A 378 21.84 -13.03 9.18
CA VAL A 378 20.83 -13.00 8.11
C VAL A 378 20.75 -14.35 7.40
N LEU A 379 19.54 -14.70 7.00
CA LEU A 379 19.23 -15.81 6.11
C LEU A 379 18.87 -15.23 4.74
N ALA A 380 19.66 -15.57 3.71
CA ALA A 380 19.43 -15.17 2.33
C ALA A 380 18.88 -16.37 1.52
N PRO A 381 18.00 -16.14 0.52
CA PRO A 381 17.45 -17.22 -0.30
C PRO A 381 18.49 -17.82 -1.25
N VAL A 382 19.55 -17.06 -1.56
CA VAL A 382 20.66 -17.48 -2.41
C VAL A 382 21.97 -17.45 -1.63
N GLY A 383 22.85 -18.39 -1.93
CA GLY A 383 24.22 -18.38 -1.42
C GLY A 383 25.03 -17.21 -1.99
N GLY A 384 26.02 -16.75 -1.22
CA GLY A 384 26.92 -15.66 -1.61
C GLY A 384 26.79 -14.43 -0.71
N ARG A 385 27.50 -13.37 -1.10
CA ARG A 385 27.53 -12.11 -0.35
C ARG A 385 26.21 -11.37 -0.53
N VAL A 386 25.63 -10.88 0.57
CA VAL A 386 24.47 -9.99 0.51
C VAL A 386 24.83 -8.71 -0.27
N PRO A 387 24.03 -8.32 -1.28
CA PRO A 387 24.29 -7.12 -2.07
C PRO A 387 24.36 -5.86 -1.21
N SER A 388 25.35 -5.00 -1.47
CA SER A 388 25.42 -3.66 -0.88
C SER A 388 24.43 -2.74 -1.60
N ARG A 389 23.17 -2.78 -1.17
CA ARG A 389 22.02 -2.02 -1.69
C ARG A 389 21.25 -1.39 -0.53
N ALA A 390 20.37 -0.45 -0.83
CA ALA A 390 19.41 0.04 0.16
C ALA A 390 18.43 -1.07 0.52
N MET A 391 18.19 -1.26 1.81
CA MET A 391 17.25 -2.24 2.35
C MET A 391 16.10 -1.53 3.06
N ILE A 392 14.87 -2.01 2.89
CA ILE A 392 13.69 -1.46 3.56
C ILE A 392 13.20 -2.44 4.63
N TRP A 393 12.96 -1.92 5.82
CA TRP A 393 12.43 -2.64 6.98
C TRP A 393 11.00 -2.16 7.30
N GLY A 394 10.04 -3.09 7.20
CA GLY A 394 8.67 -2.88 7.69
C GLY A 394 8.59 -3.24 9.17
N LYS A 395 8.85 -2.28 10.06
CA LYS A 395 9.06 -2.44 11.53
C LYS A 395 8.18 -3.50 12.23
N ARG A 396 6.92 -3.67 11.81
CA ARG A 396 5.94 -4.60 12.42
C ARG A 396 5.19 -5.46 11.40
N TRP A 397 5.69 -5.57 10.16
CA TRP A 397 5.01 -6.28 9.08
C TRP A 397 5.93 -7.30 8.40
N PRO A 398 5.48 -8.55 8.16
CA PRO A 398 4.16 -9.12 8.45
C PRO A 398 3.90 -9.54 9.91
N GLY A 399 4.82 -9.24 10.81
CA GLY A 399 4.83 -9.67 12.20
C GLY A 399 6.11 -10.45 12.49
N GLU A 400 6.31 -10.84 13.75
CA GLU A 400 7.47 -11.64 14.14
C GLU A 400 7.35 -13.07 13.60
N LEU A 401 8.39 -13.51 12.89
CA LEU A 401 8.49 -14.83 12.29
C LEU A 401 9.40 -15.70 13.15
N VAL A 402 8.82 -16.25 14.20
CA VAL A 402 9.54 -17.16 15.11
C VAL A 402 9.68 -18.54 14.46
N GLY A 403 10.88 -19.13 14.53
CA GLY A 403 11.11 -20.51 14.09
C GLY A 403 11.25 -20.69 12.57
N LEU A 404 11.66 -19.64 11.84
CA LEU A 404 12.09 -19.77 10.45
C LEU A 404 13.48 -20.43 10.36
N VAL A 405 14.33 -20.17 11.34
CA VAL A 405 15.66 -20.78 11.52
C VAL A 405 15.68 -21.41 12.91
N GLY A 406 15.47 -22.74 12.98
CA GLY A 406 15.37 -23.47 14.25
C GLY A 406 14.99 -24.92 14.02
#